data_AF-A0A1G0JB59-F1
#
_entry.id   AF-A0A1G0JB59-F1
#
_cell.length_a   1.000
_cell.length_b   1.000
_cell.length_c   1.000
_cell.angle_alpha   90.00
_cell.angle_beta   90.00
_cell.angle_gamma   90.00
#
_symmetry.space_group_name_H-M   'P 1'
#
loop_
_entity.id
_entity.type
_entity.pdbx_description
1 polymer ?
#
loop_
_entity_poly.entity_id
_entity_poly.type
_entity_poly.pdbx_seq_one_letter_code
_entity_poly.pdbx_strand_id
1 'polypeptide(L)'
;MTGGTIVMAAIFTAPHGFTGVHGTDTALIHCIDFRFVANTHAFLREGLKIPHFDLVSIAGASLPLADEGAPKEWRDAEFDLAGLVIKLHGVSQIVIVDHMDCGAYRAVYGSAQGEPAQGEREENLHCRNLRRAREELQQRLSTLRLIRTFLIRTVERDGGSFDEFVEIE
;
A
#
# COMPACT_ATOMS: atom_id res chain seq x y z
N MET A 1 -15.01 -32.51 -26.60
CA MET A 1 -14.82 -31.07 -26.80
C MET A 1 -15.68 -30.35 -25.77
N THR A 2 -15.09 -29.93 -24.65
CA THR A 2 -15.79 -29.26 -23.55
C THR A 2 -15.95 -27.78 -23.89
N GLY A 3 -17.18 -27.36 -24.22
CA GLY A 3 -17.50 -25.97 -24.49
C GLY A 3 -17.48 -25.16 -23.19
N GLY A 4 -16.62 -24.16 -23.11
CA GLY A 4 -16.60 -23.19 -22.02
C GLY A 4 -17.72 -22.17 -22.20
N THR A 5 -18.54 -21.98 -21.17
CA THR A 5 -19.50 -20.88 -21.10
C THR A 5 -18.73 -19.56 -21.01
N ILE A 6 -18.80 -18.74 -22.06
CA ILE A 6 -18.27 -17.37 -22.02
C ILE A 6 -19.24 -16.55 -21.17
N VAL A 7 -18.82 -16.12 -19.99
CA VAL A 7 -19.53 -15.09 -19.23
C VAL A 7 -19.17 -13.75 -19.85
N MET A 8 -19.94 -13.32 -20.86
CA MET A 8 -19.94 -11.93 -21.32
C MET A 8 -20.64 -11.08 -20.26
N ALA A 9 -19.92 -10.70 -19.20
CA ALA A 9 -20.28 -9.49 -18.49
C ALA A 9 -20.21 -8.35 -19.51
N ALA A 10 -21.13 -7.39 -19.47
CA ALA A 10 -20.98 -6.16 -20.23
C ALA A 10 -19.66 -5.52 -19.80
N ILE A 11 -18.58 -5.80 -20.54
CA ILE A 11 -17.33 -5.09 -20.40
C ILE A 11 -17.69 -3.71 -20.92
N PHE A 12 -18.07 -2.80 -20.02
CA PHE A 12 -17.93 -1.39 -20.28
C PHE A 12 -16.43 -1.18 -20.46
N THR A 13 -15.96 -1.42 -21.68
CA THR A 13 -14.67 -0.93 -22.13
C THR A 13 -14.84 0.58 -22.12
N ALA A 14 -14.60 1.20 -20.95
CA ALA A 14 -14.07 2.54 -20.95
C ALA A 14 -12.93 2.48 -21.97
N PRO A 15 -12.99 3.25 -23.07
CA PRO A 15 -11.99 3.16 -24.10
C PRO A 15 -10.65 3.30 -23.39
N HIS A 16 -9.79 2.29 -23.50
CA HIS A 16 -8.38 2.44 -23.16
C HIS A 16 -7.70 3.32 -24.24
N GLY A 17 -8.39 4.38 -24.67
CA GLY A 17 -7.85 5.52 -25.37
C GLY A 17 -7.27 6.44 -24.32
N PHE A 18 -6.08 6.09 -23.83
CA PHE A 18 -5.18 6.99 -23.12
C PHE A 18 -4.63 8.02 -24.14
N THR A 19 -5.51 8.74 -24.82
CA THR A 19 -5.18 9.91 -25.62
C THR A 19 -5.58 11.11 -24.79
N GLY A 20 -4.65 11.64 -23.98
CA GLY A 20 -4.82 12.92 -23.30
C GLY A 20 -4.66 12.94 -21.78
N VAL A 21 -4.59 11.80 -21.09
CA VAL A 21 -4.21 11.75 -19.66
C VAL A 21 -2.84 11.09 -19.57
N HIS A 22 -1.76 11.85 -19.69
CA HIS A 22 -0.40 11.30 -19.72
C HIS A 22 0.24 11.29 -18.33
N GLY A 23 -0.29 10.46 -17.43
CA GLY A 23 0.36 10.14 -16.16
C GLY A 23 -0.50 10.41 -14.94
N THR A 24 -0.23 9.65 -13.89
CA THR A 24 -0.62 9.96 -12.51
C THR A 24 0.63 10.50 -11.82
N ASP A 25 0.48 11.56 -11.04
CA ASP A 25 1.58 12.07 -10.22
C ASP A 25 1.80 11.25 -8.95
N THR A 26 0.90 10.29 -8.67
CA THR A 26 0.84 9.51 -7.44
C THR A 26 0.96 8.00 -7.69
N ALA A 27 1.76 7.33 -6.86
CA ALA A 27 1.71 5.88 -6.66
C ALA A 27 1.22 5.53 -5.25
N LEU A 28 0.44 4.47 -5.15
CA LEU A 28 0.00 3.83 -3.91
C LEU A 28 0.84 2.58 -3.66
N ILE A 29 1.45 2.49 -2.50
CA ILE A 29 2.03 1.27 -1.94
C ILE A 29 1.08 0.75 -0.85
N HIS A 30 0.53 -0.45 -1.03
CA HIS A 30 -0.50 -1.00 -0.14
C HIS A 30 -0.31 -2.51 0.10
N CYS A 31 -0.70 -2.99 1.29
CA CYS A 31 -0.65 -4.41 1.61
C CYS A 31 -1.47 -5.26 0.63
N ILE A 32 -1.08 -6.52 0.43
CA ILE A 32 -1.84 -7.50 -0.37
C ILE A 32 -3.13 -7.99 0.31
N ASP A 33 -3.42 -7.51 1.53
CA ASP A 33 -4.57 -7.94 2.31
C ASP A 33 -5.88 -7.49 1.65
N PHE A 34 -6.67 -8.46 1.20
CA PHE A 34 -7.88 -8.23 0.43
C PHE A 34 -8.95 -7.43 1.20
N ARG A 35 -8.90 -7.44 2.54
CA ARG A 35 -9.88 -6.74 3.38
C ARG A 35 -9.85 -5.23 3.15
N PHE A 36 -8.67 -4.68 2.88
CA PHE A 36 -8.45 -3.24 2.83
C PHE A 36 -8.36 -2.67 1.41
N VAL A 37 -8.28 -3.51 0.36
CA VAL A 37 -8.10 -3.04 -1.03
C VAL A 37 -9.17 -2.03 -1.46
N ALA A 38 -10.46 -2.36 -1.28
CA ALA A 38 -11.55 -1.49 -1.72
C ALA A 38 -11.58 -0.18 -0.92
N ASN A 39 -11.39 -0.26 0.40
CA ASN A 39 -11.45 0.88 1.30
C ASN A 39 -10.25 1.81 1.11
N THR A 40 -9.05 1.28 0.87
CA THR A 40 -7.86 2.07 0.51
C THR A 40 -8.07 2.81 -0.81
N HIS A 41 -8.62 2.15 -1.84
CA HIS A 41 -8.94 2.82 -3.11
C HIS A 41 -9.98 3.93 -2.94
N ALA A 42 -11.03 3.68 -2.16
CA ALA A 42 -12.04 4.70 -1.83
C ALA A 42 -11.42 5.86 -1.06
N PHE A 43 -10.56 5.59 -0.07
CA PHE A 43 -9.86 6.61 0.69
C PHE A 43 -8.99 7.51 -0.19
N LEU A 44 -8.21 6.94 -1.12
CA LEU A 44 -7.42 7.76 -2.05
C LEU A 44 -8.33 8.64 -2.93
N ARG A 45 -9.36 8.05 -3.55
CA ARG A 45 -10.24 8.76 -4.48
C ARG A 45 -11.09 9.83 -3.79
N GLU A 46 -11.69 9.49 -2.67
CA GLU A 46 -12.74 10.28 -2.02
C GLU A 46 -12.20 11.06 -0.82
N GLY A 47 -11.31 10.48 -0.03
CA GLY A 47 -10.65 11.13 1.10
C GLY A 47 -9.55 12.07 0.63
N LEU A 48 -8.56 11.55 -0.08
CA LEU A 48 -7.39 12.32 -0.53
C LEU A 48 -7.60 13.07 -1.85
N LYS A 49 -8.71 12.83 -2.56
CA LYS A 49 -9.03 13.40 -3.87
C LYS A 49 -8.02 13.04 -4.96
N ILE A 50 -7.50 11.82 -4.91
CA ILE A 50 -6.55 11.22 -5.86
C ILE A 50 -7.27 10.10 -6.63
N PRO A 51 -7.96 10.41 -7.74
CA PRO A 51 -8.80 9.43 -8.45
C PRO A 51 -8.01 8.45 -9.33
N HIS A 52 -6.75 8.75 -9.63
CA HIS A 52 -5.86 7.94 -10.46
C HIS A 52 -4.52 7.83 -9.75
N PHE A 53 -3.99 6.60 -9.67
CA PHE A 53 -2.70 6.29 -9.08
C PHE A 53 -2.18 4.96 -9.62
N ASP A 54 -0.86 4.81 -9.64
CA ASP A 54 -0.24 3.51 -9.88
C ASP A 54 -0.34 2.68 -8.60
N LEU A 55 -0.72 1.41 -8.70
CA LEU A 55 -0.82 0.52 -7.55
C LEU A 55 0.38 -0.43 -7.51
N VAL A 56 1.14 -0.35 -6.42
CA VAL A 56 2.14 -1.35 -6.02
C VAL A 56 1.59 -2.05 -4.79
N SER A 57 1.45 -3.37 -4.85
CA SER A 57 0.92 -4.15 -3.73
C SER A 57 1.88 -5.26 -3.32
N ILE A 58 2.30 -5.24 -2.06
CA ILE A 58 3.26 -6.18 -1.47
C ILE A 58 2.91 -6.46 0.00
N ALA A 59 3.28 -7.62 0.50
CA ALA A 59 2.98 -8.02 1.87
C ALA A 59 3.59 -7.04 2.88
N GLY A 60 2.72 -6.37 3.65
CA GLY A 60 3.12 -5.43 4.70
C GLY A 60 3.46 -4.02 4.24
N ALA A 61 3.27 -3.66 2.96
CA ALA A 61 3.48 -2.32 2.41
C ALA A 61 4.79 -1.64 2.85
N SER A 62 4.80 -0.87 3.95
CA SER A 62 6.05 -0.25 4.44
C SER A 62 7.10 -1.24 4.97
N LEU A 63 6.70 -2.47 5.29
CA LEU A 63 7.54 -3.50 5.92
C LEU A 63 8.85 -3.80 5.15
N PRO A 64 8.86 -4.08 3.84
CA PRO A 64 10.11 -4.33 3.11
C PRO A 64 10.97 -3.07 2.95
N LEU A 65 10.34 -1.89 2.93
CA LEU A 65 11.01 -0.60 2.87
C LEU A 65 11.67 -0.18 4.20
N ALA A 66 11.30 -0.79 5.32
CA ALA A 66 11.83 -0.44 6.63
C ALA A 66 13.18 -1.11 7.02
N ASP A 67 13.68 -2.05 6.21
CA ASP A 67 15.00 -2.70 6.40
C ASP A 67 15.17 -3.51 7.71
N GLU A 68 14.07 -3.98 8.32
CA GLU A 68 14.12 -4.78 9.54
C GLU A 68 13.28 -6.06 9.41
N GLY A 69 13.95 -7.22 9.44
CA GLY A 69 13.33 -8.54 9.58
C GLY A 69 12.70 -9.14 8.31
N ALA A 70 12.27 -8.32 7.34
CA ALA A 70 11.74 -8.81 6.07
C ALA A 70 12.86 -9.39 5.16
N PRO A 71 12.55 -10.38 4.30
CA PRO A 71 13.50 -10.89 3.31
C PRO A 71 14.03 -9.78 2.40
N LYS A 72 15.34 -9.78 2.12
CA LYS A 72 16.00 -8.75 1.30
C LYS A 72 15.38 -8.62 -0.10
N GLU A 73 14.94 -9.74 -0.67
CA GLU A 73 14.34 -9.79 -2.00
C GLU A 73 13.03 -8.99 -2.07
N TRP A 74 12.27 -8.89 -0.97
CA TRP A 74 11.06 -8.09 -0.92
C TRP A 74 11.40 -6.60 -1.02
N ARG A 75 12.44 -6.19 -0.30
CA ARG A 75 12.97 -4.82 -0.31
C ARG A 75 13.49 -4.41 -1.67
N ASP A 76 14.31 -5.25 -2.30
CA ASP A 76 14.85 -5.00 -3.63
C ASP A 76 13.72 -4.86 -4.65
N ALA A 77 12.77 -5.80 -4.66
CA ALA A 77 11.63 -5.78 -5.56
C ALA A 77 10.76 -4.53 -5.38
N GLU A 78 10.55 -4.09 -4.14
CA GLU A 78 9.73 -2.91 -3.88
C GLU A 78 10.40 -1.60 -4.32
N PHE A 79 11.71 -1.44 -4.08
CA PHE A 79 12.43 -0.29 -4.63
C PHE A 79 12.51 -0.31 -6.16
N ASP A 80 12.69 -1.48 -6.77
CA ASP A 80 12.71 -1.61 -8.22
C ASP A 80 11.35 -1.21 -8.82
N LEU A 81 10.25 -1.65 -8.21
CA LEU A 81 8.89 -1.25 -8.63
C LEU A 81 8.63 0.23 -8.39
N ALA A 82 9.01 0.78 -7.23
CA ALA A 82 8.87 2.21 -6.92
C ALA A 82 9.68 3.09 -7.91
N GLY A 83 10.91 2.68 -8.24
CA GLY A 83 11.73 3.36 -9.23
C GLY A 83 11.14 3.24 -10.65
N LEU A 84 10.57 2.09 -10.99
CA LEU A 84 9.96 1.86 -12.29
C LEU A 84 8.71 2.73 -12.52
N VAL A 85 7.82 2.86 -11.52
CA VAL A 85 6.62 3.72 -11.66
C VAL A 85 6.99 5.19 -11.84
N ILE A 86 8.00 5.68 -11.10
CA ILE A 86 8.55 7.04 -11.30
C ILE A 86 9.09 7.21 -12.72
N LYS A 87 9.86 6.23 -13.20
CA LYS A 87 10.46 6.29 -14.54
C LYS A 87 9.42 6.24 -15.66
N LEU A 88 8.38 5.42 -15.54
CA LEU A 88 7.40 5.21 -16.59
C LEU A 88 6.32 6.31 -16.63
N HIS A 89 5.85 6.77 -15.46
CA HIS A 89 4.68 7.65 -15.37
C HIS A 89 4.97 9.01 -14.73
N GLY A 90 6.22 9.29 -14.35
CA GLY A 90 6.61 10.58 -13.79
C GLY A 90 6.05 10.84 -12.39
N VAL A 91 5.80 9.78 -11.62
CA VAL A 91 5.31 9.87 -10.24
C VAL A 91 6.23 10.77 -9.41
N SER A 92 5.64 11.72 -8.69
CA SER A 92 6.33 12.63 -7.76
C SER A 92 5.80 12.54 -6.34
N GLN A 93 4.72 11.77 -6.13
CA GLN A 93 4.08 11.54 -4.85
C GLN A 93 3.92 10.04 -4.59
N ILE A 94 4.25 9.59 -3.38
CA ILE A 94 3.94 8.23 -2.92
C ILE A 94 3.00 8.31 -1.72
N VAL A 95 1.97 7.46 -1.74
CA VAL A 95 1.12 7.18 -0.58
C VAL A 95 1.39 5.74 -0.14
N ILE A 96 1.79 5.54 1.12
CA ILE A 96 1.98 4.22 1.71
C ILE A 96 0.86 3.96 2.70
N VAL A 97 0.21 2.80 2.61
CA VAL A 97 -0.89 2.44 3.49
C VAL A 97 -0.65 1.06 4.10
N ASP A 98 -0.37 1.06 5.40
CA ASP A 98 -0.35 -0.11 6.25
C ASP A 98 -1.73 -0.33 6.91
N HIS A 99 -1.93 -1.48 7.54
CA HIS A 99 -3.15 -1.78 8.29
C HIS A 99 -2.82 -2.56 9.57
N MET A 100 -3.62 -2.39 10.61
CA MET A 100 -3.61 -3.22 11.82
C MET A 100 -4.04 -4.67 11.51
N ASP A 101 -3.68 -5.62 12.37
CA ASP A 101 -3.91 -7.06 12.17
C ASP A 101 -3.28 -7.56 10.86
N CYS A 102 -2.00 -7.22 10.65
CA CYS A 102 -1.26 -7.56 9.45
C CYS A 102 -0.51 -8.89 9.59
N GLY A 103 -0.87 -9.85 8.73
CA GLY A 103 -0.22 -11.16 8.69
C GLY A 103 1.28 -11.11 8.35
N ALA A 104 1.70 -10.15 7.52
CA ALA A 104 3.11 -9.97 7.16
C ALA A 104 3.94 -9.46 8.34
N TYR A 105 3.42 -8.47 9.08
CA TYR A 105 4.06 -7.99 10.32
C TYR A 105 4.14 -9.10 11.36
N ARG A 106 3.09 -9.90 11.51
CA ARG A 106 3.12 -11.06 12.41
C ARG A 106 4.13 -12.11 11.97
N ALA A 107 4.29 -12.36 10.68
CA ALA A 107 5.27 -13.32 10.17
C ALA A 107 6.73 -12.85 10.40
N VAL A 108 6.97 -11.54 10.30
CA VAL A 108 8.32 -10.96 10.44
C VAL A 108 8.68 -10.66 11.90
N TYR A 109 7.78 -10.06 12.66
CA TYR A 109 8.04 -9.61 14.03
C TYR A 109 7.39 -10.50 15.09
N GLY A 110 6.46 -11.37 14.74
CA GLY A 110 5.75 -12.22 15.69
C GLY A 110 6.62 -13.36 16.25
N SER A 111 6.27 -13.79 17.46
CA SER A 111 6.67 -15.05 18.05
C SER A 111 5.79 -16.21 17.54
N ALA A 112 6.17 -17.45 17.86
CA ALA A 112 5.37 -18.64 17.54
C ALA A 112 3.93 -18.61 18.13
N GLN A 113 3.66 -17.72 19.10
CA GLN A 113 2.34 -17.56 19.73
C GLN A 113 1.53 -16.39 19.14
N GLY A 114 2.05 -15.70 18.12
CA GLY A 114 1.36 -14.60 17.43
C GLY A 114 1.52 -13.22 18.07
N GLU A 115 2.12 -13.11 19.26
CA GLU A 115 2.52 -11.82 19.83
C GLU A 115 3.88 -11.37 19.28
N PRO A 116 4.12 -10.07 19.07
CA PRO A 116 5.43 -9.55 18.67
C PRO A 116 6.53 -10.09 19.59
N ALA A 117 7.60 -10.62 19.00
CA ALA A 117 8.69 -11.33 19.68
C ALA A 117 9.40 -10.49 20.77
N GLN A 118 9.12 -9.19 20.84
CA GLN A 118 9.68 -8.23 21.79
C GLN A 118 8.63 -7.56 22.69
N GLY A 119 7.36 -7.99 22.66
CA GLY A 119 6.27 -7.37 23.44
C GLY A 119 5.88 -5.96 22.97
N GLU A 120 6.46 -5.48 21.86
CA GLU A 120 6.10 -4.22 21.23
C GLU A 120 4.70 -4.31 20.64
N ARG A 121 3.86 -3.27 20.79
CA ARG A 121 2.52 -3.26 20.17
C ARG A 121 2.64 -3.18 18.65
N GLU A 122 1.82 -3.92 17.92
CA GLU A 122 1.77 -3.91 16.44
C GLU A 122 1.71 -2.48 15.86
N GLU A 123 0.90 -1.61 16.47
CA GLU A 123 0.79 -0.20 16.10
C GLU A 123 2.15 0.54 16.07
N ASN A 124 3.03 0.26 17.05
CA ASN A 124 4.36 0.87 17.12
C ASN A 124 5.27 0.37 16.00
N LEU A 125 5.15 -0.91 15.64
CA LEU A 125 5.89 -1.51 14.52
C LEU A 125 5.53 -0.81 13.21
N HIS A 126 4.23 -0.64 12.93
CA HIS A 126 3.77 0.09 11.76
C HIS A 126 4.26 1.54 11.77
N CYS A 127 4.15 2.25 12.91
CA CYS A 127 4.58 3.63 13.00
C CYS A 127 6.09 3.78 12.74
N ARG A 128 6.92 2.86 13.25
CA ARG A 128 8.37 2.85 12.99
C ARG A 128 8.64 2.58 11.51
N ASN A 129 8.02 1.55 10.94
CA ASN A 129 8.25 1.14 9.56
C ASN A 129 7.76 2.16 8.55
N LEU A 130 6.60 2.79 8.75
CA LEU A 130 6.10 3.85 7.89
C LEU A 130 7.04 5.05 7.86
N ARG A 131 7.57 5.46 9.03
CA ARG A 131 8.58 6.53 9.10
C ARG A 131 9.86 6.13 8.37
N ARG A 132 10.34 4.90 8.61
CA ARG A 132 11.57 4.41 8.00
C ARG A 132 11.44 4.27 6.48
N ALA A 133 10.33 3.74 6.01
CA ALA A 133 10.01 3.62 4.59
C ALA A 133 9.99 4.99 3.91
N ARG A 134 9.37 6.00 4.55
CA ARG A 134 9.42 7.39 4.07
C ARG A 134 10.85 7.89 3.94
N GLU A 135 11.67 7.74 4.98
CA GLU A 135 13.07 8.16 4.96
C GLU A 135 13.86 7.49 3.83
N GLU A 136 13.75 6.17 3.71
CA GLU A 136 14.47 5.37 2.71
C GLU A 136 14.07 5.74 1.28
N LEU A 137 12.77 5.91 1.02
CA LEU A 137 12.29 6.37 -0.28
C LEU A 137 12.78 7.79 -0.59
N GLN A 138 12.72 8.72 0.38
CA GLN A 138 13.18 10.09 0.18
C GLN A 138 14.69 10.15 -0.11
N GLN A 139 15.48 9.28 0.53
CA GLN A 139 16.93 9.20 0.33
C GLN A 139 17.29 8.58 -1.03
N ARG A 140 16.61 7.51 -1.44
CA ARG A 140 16.95 6.75 -2.66
C ARG A 140 16.31 7.32 -3.92
N LEU A 141 15.13 7.92 -3.80
CA LEU A 141 14.31 8.42 -4.91
C LEU A 141 14.11 9.94 -4.75
N SER A 142 15.19 10.70 -4.92
CA SER A 142 15.24 12.14 -4.67
C SER A 142 14.31 12.99 -5.53
N THR A 143 13.70 12.43 -6.58
CA THR A 143 12.69 13.10 -7.41
C THR A 143 11.32 13.16 -6.75
N LEU A 144 11.08 12.41 -5.66
CA LEU A 144 9.84 12.44 -4.91
C LEU A 144 9.71 13.78 -4.16
N ARG A 145 8.58 14.45 -4.39
CA ARG A 145 8.20 15.72 -3.75
C ARG A 145 7.42 15.50 -2.47
N LEU A 146 6.64 14.42 -2.39
CA LEU A 146 5.77 14.15 -1.26
C LEU A 146 5.64 12.65 -0.99
N ILE A 147 5.75 12.26 0.28
CA ILE A 147 5.52 10.89 0.73
C ILE A 147 4.59 10.94 1.96
N ARG A 148 3.36 10.47 1.77
CA ARG A 148 2.35 10.38 2.83
C ARG A 148 2.21 8.93 3.27
N THR A 149 2.06 8.71 4.56
CA THR A 149 1.95 7.36 5.10
C THR A 149 0.75 7.27 6.03
N PHE A 150 0.01 6.18 5.94
CA PHE A 150 -1.21 5.97 6.68
C PHE A 150 -1.23 4.58 7.31
N LEU A 151 -1.86 4.49 8.48
CA LEU A 151 -2.21 3.25 9.12
C LEU A 151 -3.72 3.13 9.18
N ILE A 152 -4.26 2.02 8.65
CA ILE A 152 -5.67 1.67 8.78
C ILE A 152 -5.88 0.98 10.12
N ARG A 153 -6.89 1.44 10.87
CA ARG A 153 -7.42 0.73 12.03
C ARG A 153 -8.94 0.56 11.89
N THR A 154 -9.42 -0.63 12.17
CA THR A 154 -10.86 -0.89 12.23
C THR A 154 -11.39 -0.50 13.61
N VAL A 155 -12.39 0.38 13.66
CA VAL A 155 -13.01 0.90 14.88
C VAL A 155 -14.51 0.59 14.88
N GLU A 156 -15.03 0.24 16.06
CA GLU A 156 -16.46 0.02 16.27
C GLU A 156 -17.11 1.31 16.75
N ARG A 157 -18.13 1.79 16.03
CA ARG A 157 -18.92 2.98 16.41
C ARG A 157 -20.38 2.82 16.01
N ASP A 158 -21.32 3.30 16.81
CA ASP A 158 -22.74 3.34 16.45
C ASP A 158 -23.33 1.99 15.95
N GLY A 159 -22.80 0.86 16.43
CA GLY A 159 -23.22 -0.49 16.05
C GLY A 159 -22.68 -0.99 14.70
N GLY A 160 -21.67 -0.33 14.12
CA GLY A 160 -20.98 -0.76 12.91
C GLY A 160 -19.46 -0.65 13.02
N SER A 161 -18.79 -1.32 12.09
CA SER A 161 -17.33 -1.37 11.97
C SER A 161 -16.87 -0.43 10.84
N PHE A 162 -15.89 0.42 11.12
CA PHE A 162 -15.39 1.43 10.19
C PHE A 162 -13.86 1.38 10.12
N ASP A 163 -13.32 1.53 8.91
CA ASP A 163 -11.89 1.69 8.72
C ASP A 163 -11.52 3.17 8.82
N GLU A 164 -10.69 3.48 9.82
CA GLU A 164 -10.12 4.81 10.04
C GLU A 164 -8.68 4.84 9.53
N PHE A 165 -8.37 5.87 8.75
CA PHE A 165 -7.04 6.12 8.20
C PHE A 165 -6.34 7.18 9.04
N VAL A 166 -5.27 6.79 9.73
CA VAL A 166 -4.46 7.69 10.57
C VAL A 166 -3.18 8.03 9.82
N GLU A 167 -2.93 9.30 9.56
CA GLU A 167 -1.67 9.75 8.94
C GLU A 167 -0.52 9.66 9.96
N ILE A 168 0.60 9.09 9.55
CA ILE A 168 1.78 8.90 10.40
C ILE A 168 2.91 9.82 9.93
N GLU A 169 3.19 10.89 10.68
CA GLU A 169 4.32 11.80 10.39
C GLU A 169 5.68 11.23 10.76
#